data_AF-A0AAD9W867-F1
#
_entry.id   AF-A0AAD9W867-F1
#
_cell.length_a   1.000
_cell.length_b   1.000
_cell.length_c   1.000
_cell.angle_alpha   90.00
_cell.angle_beta   90.00
_cell.angle_gamma   90.00
#
_symmetry.space_group_name_H-M   'P 1'
#
loop_
_entity.id
_entity.type
_entity.pdbx_description
1 polymer ?
#
loop_
_entity_poly.entity_id
_entity_poly.type
_entity_poly.pdbx_seq_one_letter_code
_entity_poly.pdbx_strand_id
1 'polypeptide(L)'
;MATAVSTLPSFLLPRLSWTAPVAKQCVATSLAATRTSNLRSWQPPARSIHNDRGPMRRDGIQSANNKPSVLRQPGLRRAFHASAPRRRDHHFDTLKFVQRLQTEGFTEEQSVAMMKVLNDVIEESIQNLTRTMVLREDAAKATYTQKVDFATLRSELLSADSTESNATRSAHERLTNDIAKLNNRLKDEIGRTQASVRLDLNLEKGRIREEAVSQELRIKETETKIEQEAGALRQQLEMVKFQTLQWLIGVCTGFAALMLGAWRLLM
;
A
#
# COMPACT_ATOMS: atom_id res chain seq x y z
N MET A 1 8.55 7.90 -61.90
CA MET A 1 8.95 7.91 -60.48
C MET A 1 7.77 7.42 -59.67
N ALA A 2 7.76 6.14 -59.32
CA ALA A 2 6.68 5.47 -58.61
C ALA A 2 7.24 4.92 -57.30
N THR A 3 6.73 5.38 -56.16
CA THR A 3 7.11 4.89 -54.84
C THR A 3 6.01 3.97 -54.33
N ALA A 4 6.23 2.66 -54.47
CA ALA A 4 5.45 1.62 -53.83
C ALA A 4 5.89 1.50 -52.37
N VAL A 5 4.97 1.75 -51.44
CA VAL A 5 5.11 1.39 -50.02
C VAL A 5 4.53 -0.02 -49.88
N SER A 6 5.41 -1.02 -49.85
CA SER A 6 5.04 -2.40 -49.55
C SER A 6 4.92 -2.58 -48.04
N THR A 7 3.74 -3.04 -47.66
CA THR A 7 3.27 -3.36 -46.32
C THR A 7 3.92 -4.65 -45.82
N LEU A 8 4.43 -4.63 -44.59
CA LEU A 8 4.86 -5.82 -43.85
C LEU A 8 3.61 -6.50 -43.22
N PRO A 9 3.40 -7.83 -43.37
CA PRO A 9 2.26 -8.50 -42.79
C PRO A 9 2.51 -8.86 -41.31
N SER A 10 1.64 -8.34 -40.45
CA SER A 10 1.54 -8.68 -39.04
C SER A 10 0.68 -9.92 -38.85
N PHE A 11 1.29 -11.08 -38.64
CA PHE A 11 0.64 -12.28 -38.12
C PHE A 11 1.49 -12.91 -37.02
N LEU A 12 0.80 -13.44 -36.01
CA LEU A 12 1.29 -14.12 -34.79
C LEU A 12 1.41 -13.26 -33.53
N LEU A 13 0.27 -12.80 -33.00
CA LEU A 13 0.07 -12.75 -31.55
C LEU A 13 -1.34 -13.31 -31.20
N PRO A 14 -1.45 -14.28 -30.28
CA PRO A 14 -2.73 -14.82 -29.86
C PRO A 14 -3.45 -13.80 -28.96
N ARG A 15 -4.66 -13.40 -29.37
CA ARG A 15 -5.55 -12.56 -28.58
C ARG A 15 -6.14 -13.37 -27.42
N LEU A 16 -5.65 -13.14 -26.21
CA LEU A 16 -6.39 -13.49 -24.99
C LEU A 16 -7.43 -12.40 -24.73
N SER A 17 -8.69 -12.67 -25.07
CA SER A 17 -9.83 -11.89 -24.62
C SER A 17 -10.21 -12.29 -23.19
N TRP A 18 -9.88 -11.46 -22.20
CA TRP A 18 -10.50 -11.51 -20.88
C TRP A 18 -11.73 -10.62 -20.88
N THR A 19 -12.92 -11.20 -20.93
CA THR A 19 -14.19 -10.52 -20.63
C THR A 19 -14.56 -10.85 -19.19
N ALA A 20 -14.46 -9.88 -18.29
CA ALA A 20 -14.97 -10.00 -16.92
C ALA A 20 -16.51 -9.84 -16.93
N PRO A 21 -17.28 -10.65 -16.16
CA PRO A 21 -18.70 -10.40 -16.00
C PRO A 21 -18.95 -9.32 -14.93
N VAL A 22 -19.81 -8.36 -15.27
CA VAL A 22 -20.39 -7.36 -14.37
C VAL A 22 -21.35 -8.06 -13.40
N ALA A 23 -20.98 -8.13 -12.12
CA ALA A 23 -21.87 -8.59 -11.05
C ALA A 23 -22.78 -7.45 -10.59
N LYS A 24 -24.09 -7.69 -10.65
CA LYS A 24 -25.17 -6.78 -10.27
C LYS A 24 -25.21 -6.62 -8.74
N GLN A 25 -25.31 -5.37 -8.29
CA GLN A 25 -25.64 -5.02 -6.90
C GLN A 25 -27.03 -5.54 -6.53
N CYS A 26 -27.12 -6.23 -5.40
CA CYS A 26 -28.39 -6.55 -4.76
C CYS A 26 -28.37 -5.95 -3.36
N VAL A 27 -29.30 -5.03 -3.10
CA VAL A 27 -29.54 -4.40 -1.80
C VAL A 27 -30.36 -5.39 -0.97
N ALA A 28 -29.79 -5.86 0.13
CA ALA A 28 -30.52 -6.62 1.15
C ALA A 28 -30.42 -5.89 2.49
N THR A 29 -31.54 -5.27 2.87
CA THR A 29 -31.84 -4.77 4.21
C THR A 29 -31.85 -5.95 5.19
N SER A 30 -31.08 -5.85 6.29
CA SER A 30 -31.18 -6.78 7.42
C SER A 30 -31.51 -6.02 8.70
N LEU A 31 -32.62 -6.41 9.32
CA LEU A 31 -33.09 -5.97 10.62
C LEU A 31 -32.30 -6.68 11.73
N ALA A 32 -32.05 -5.92 12.79
CA ALA A 32 -31.29 -6.29 13.96
C ALA A 32 -31.89 -7.47 14.73
N ALA A 33 -31.03 -8.37 15.21
CA ALA A 33 -31.33 -9.28 16.31
C ALA A 33 -30.12 -9.28 17.27
N THR A 34 -30.39 -8.80 18.48
CA THR A 34 -29.52 -8.78 19.65
C THR A 34 -29.12 -10.19 20.06
N ARG A 35 -27.83 -10.43 20.29
CA ARG A 35 -27.37 -11.64 20.95
C ARG A 35 -26.21 -11.35 21.90
N THR A 36 -26.36 -11.92 23.08
CA THR A 36 -25.67 -11.64 24.33
C THR A 36 -24.25 -12.21 24.38
N SER A 37 -23.46 -11.56 25.22
CA SER A 37 -22.06 -11.79 25.57
C SER A 37 -21.72 -13.22 26.01
N ASN A 38 -20.60 -13.75 25.52
CA ASN A 38 -19.75 -14.66 26.27
C ASN A 38 -18.29 -14.50 25.78
N LEU A 39 -17.46 -13.90 26.63
CA LEU A 39 -16.00 -13.85 26.46
C LEU A 39 -15.43 -15.26 26.62
N ARG A 40 -14.66 -15.72 25.64
CA ARG A 40 -13.71 -16.82 25.83
C ARG A 40 -12.40 -16.46 25.13
N SER A 41 -11.42 -16.07 25.94
CA SER A 41 -10.04 -15.80 25.59
C SER A 41 -9.36 -17.06 25.05
N TRP A 42 -8.75 -16.97 23.87
CA TRP A 42 -7.83 -17.97 23.35
C TRP A 42 -6.39 -17.53 23.62
N GLN A 43 -5.66 -18.31 24.41
CA GLN A 43 -4.21 -18.20 24.63
C GLN A 43 -3.48 -19.24 23.76
N PRO A 44 -2.27 -18.97 23.24
CA PRO A 44 -1.45 -19.97 22.56
C PRO A 44 -0.61 -20.80 23.57
N PRO A 45 -0.25 -22.07 23.27
CA PRO A 45 0.56 -22.86 24.18
C PRO A 45 2.05 -22.55 24.03
N ALA A 46 2.70 -22.22 25.14
CA ALA A 46 4.15 -22.24 25.28
C ALA A 46 4.63 -23.67 25.56
N ARG A 47 5.58 -24.18 24.78
CA ARG A 47 6.35 -25.39 25.13
C ARG A 47 7.72 -24.95 25.64
N SER A 48 7.97 -25.24 26.92
CA SER A 48 9.26 -25.14 27.59
C SER A 48 10.17 -26.31 27.18
N ILE A 49 11.43 -26.02 26.85
CA ILE A 49 12.51 -27.02 26.80
C ILE A 49 13.41 -26.77 28.00
N HIS A 50 13.61 -27.83 28.78
CA HIS A 50 14.42 -27.85 30.00
C HIS A 50 15.88 -27.48 29.71
N ASN A 51 16.42 -26.60 30.55
CA ASN A 51 17.85 -26.40 30.77
C ASN A 51 18.32 -27.40 31.83
N ASP A 52 19.35 -28.18 31.52
CA ASP A 52 20.22 -28.77 32.54
C ASP A 52 21.63 -28.16 32.41
N ARG A 53 22.08 -27.57 33.52
CA ARG A 53 23.43 -27.00 33.71
C ARG A 53 24.26 -27.97 34.55
N GLY A 54 25.49 -28.23 34.11
CA GLY A 54 26.59 -28.75 34.92
C GLY A 54 27.95 -28.32 34.32
N PRO A 55 29.03 -28.16 35.11
CA PRO A 55 29.86 -26.95 35.01
C PRO A 55 31.31 -27.11 34.47
N MET A 56 31.84 -25.98 34.02
CA MET A 56 33.25 -25.51 33.92
C MET A 56 34.41 -26.52 33.89
N ARG A 57 35.26 -26.41 32.84
CA ARG A 57 36.72 -26.26 32.99
C ARG A 57 37.31 -25.35 31.91
N ARG A 58 38.24 -24.52 32.39
CA ARG A 58 39.06 -23.51 31.73
C ARG A 58 40.34 -24.17 31.21
N ASP A 59 40.84 -23.74 30.05
CA ASP A 59 42.25 -23.33 29.82
C ASP A 59 42.67 -23.46 28.35
N GLY A 60 43.52 -22.52 27.91
CA GLY A 60 44.50 -22.78 26.86
C GLY A 60 44.30 -22.04 25.53
N ILE A 61 44.76 -20.79 25.47
CA ILE A 61 45.18 -20.14 24.22
C ILE A 61 46.40 -20.89 23.69
N GLN A 62 46.38 -21.32 22.42
CA GLN A 62 47.60 -21.31 21.59
C GLN A 62 47.32 -21.34 20.09
N SER A 63 47.98 -20.39 19.44
CA SER A 63 48.17 -20.13 18.03
C SER A 63 48.56 -21.37 17.21
N ALA A 64 47.88 -21.59 16.08
CA ALA A 64 48.42 -22.36 14.96
C ALA A 64 47.97 -21.73 13.64
N ASN A 65 48.83 -20.83 13.17
CA ASN A 65 49.04 -20.40 11.80
C ASN A 65 48.75 -21.53 10.79
N ASN A 66 47.79 -21.34 9.88
CA ASN A 66 47.71 -22.15 8.66
C ASN A 66 47.31 -21.30 7.45
N LYS A 67 48.33 -20.87 6.72
CA LYS A 67 48.26 -20.41 5.33
C LYS A 67 47.88 -21.60 4.44
N PRO A 68 47.01 -21.47 3.43
CA PRO A 68 46.87 -22.52 2.44
C PRO A 68 48.09 -22.50 1.51
N SER A 69 48.96 -23.50 1.68
CA SER A 69 50.08 -23.78 0.79
C SER A 69 49.57 -24.27 -0.56
N VAL A 70 49.66 -23.36 -1.53
CA VAL A 70 49.73 -23.65 -2.97
C VAL A 70 50.94 -24.55 -3.24
N LEU A 71 50.77 -25.50 -4.16
CA LEU A 71 51.77 -26.40 -4.76
C LEU A 71 52.27 -27.55 -3.87
N ARG A 72 51.85 -28.78 -4.21
CA ARG A 72 52.73 -29.89 -4.64
C ARG A 72 51.93 -31.21 -4.78
N GLN A 73 51.43 -31.47 -5.98
CA GLN A 73 51.25 -32.85 -6.45
C GLN A 73 51.79 -32.95 -7.87
N PRO A 74 52.92 -33.66 -8.09
CA PRO A 74 53.35 -34.06 -9.41
C PRO A 74 52.62 -35.36 -9.78
N GLY A 75 51.99 -35.42 -10.96
CA GLY A 75 51.72 -36.71 -11.59
C GLY A 75 50.32 -37.03 -12.10
N LEU A 76 49.30 -36.17 -11.95
CA LEU A 76 48.06 -36.33 -12.72
C LEU A 76 47.84 -35.14 -13.64
N ARG A 77 48.42 -35.23 -14.83
CA ARG A 77 47.88 -34.56 -16.01
C ARG A 77 46.47 -35.10 -16.23
N ARG A 78 45.49 -34.44 -15.61
CA ARG A 78 44.06 -34.67 -15.85
C ARG A 78 43.76 -34.18 -17.27
N ALA A 79 43.99 -35.05 -18.25
CA ALA A 79 43.53 -34.84 -19.61
C ALA A 79 42.01 -35.00 -19.59
N PHE A 80 41.30 -33.88 -19.53
CA PHE A 80 39.85 -33.85 -19.70
C PHE A 80 39.50 -34.17 -21.16
N HIS A 81 39.50 -35.45 -21.51
CA HIS A 81 38.92 -35.95 -22.75
C HIS A 81 37.83 -36.96 -22.42
N ALA A 82 36.57 -36.61 -22.72
CA ALA A 82 35.40 -37.46 -22.50
C ALA A 82 35.28 -38.63 -23.51
N SER A 83 36.31 -38.88 -24.32
CA SER A 83 36.39 -40.05 -25.19
C SER A 83 37.86 -40.40 -25.43
N ALA A 84 38.21 -41.68 -25.35
CA ALA A 84 39.53 -42.17 -25.76
C ALA A 84 39.85 -41.66 -27.18
N PRO A 85 41.06 -41.16 -27.46
CA PRO A 85 41.46 -40.79 -28.81
C PRO A 85 41.41 -42.06 -29.66
N ARG A 86 40.34 -42.20 -30.43
CA ARG A 86 40.19 -43.29 -31.38
C ARG A 86 41.16 -42.98 -32.51
N ARG A 87 42.21 -43.80 -32.67
CA ARG A 87 43.09 -43.72 -33.84
C ARG A 87 42.20 -43.78 -35.07
N ARG A 88 42.23 -42.72 -35.88
CA ARG A 88 41.49 -42.64 -37.14
C ARG A 88 42.24 -43.52 -38.14
N ASP A 89 42.08 -44.84 -38.01
CA ASP A 89 42.62 -45.83 -38.95
C ASP A 89 41.72 -45.89 -40.19
N HIS A 90 41.43 -44.74 -40.78
CA HIS A 90 40.63 -44.64 -42.01
C HIS A 90 41.54 -44.01 -43.05
N HIS A 91 42.57 -44.76 -43.44
CA HIS A 91 43.36 -44.43 -44.61
C HIS A 91 42.72 -45.21 -45.75
N PHE A 92 42.08 -44.48 -46.66
CA PHE A 92 41.49 -45.10 -47.84
C PHE A 92 42.63 -45.51 -48.77
N ASP A 93 42.95 -46.81 -48.77
CA ASP A 93 44.04 -47.38 -49.56
C ASP A 93 43.58 -47.55 -51.01
N THR A 94 43.89 -46.56 -51.83
CA THR A 94 43.51 -46.51 -53.24
C THR A 94 44.15 -47.63 -54.05
N LEU A 95 45.36 -48.05 -53.69
CA LEU A 95 46.11 -49.10 -54.39
C LEU A 95 45.51 -50.48 -54.12
N LYS A 96 45.21 -50.81 -52.86
CA LYS A 96 44.55 -52.09 -52.52
C LYS A 96 43.20 -52.25 -53.19
N PHE A 97 42.44 -51.15 -53.33
CA PHE A 97 41.14 -51.20 -53.99
C PHE A 97 41.28 -51.48 -55.49
N VAL A 98 42.25 -50.84 -56.16
CA VAL A 98 42.54 -51.09 -57.58
C VAL A 98 43.03 -52.53 -57.80
N GLN A 99 43.95 -53.01 -56.96
CA GLN A 99 44.43 -54.41 -57.02
C GLN A 99 43.29 -55.42 -56.83
N ARG A 100 42.36 -55.13 -55.93
CA ARG A 100 41.20 -56.00 -55.69
C ARG A 100 40.24 -56.03 -56.88
N LEU A 101 40.02 -54.91 -57.56
CA LEU A 101 39.21 -54.88 -58.78
C LEU A 101 39.89 -55.63 -59.93
N GLN A 102 41.21 -55.52 -60.06
CA GLN A 102 41.98 -56.27 -61.04
C GLN A 102 41.90 -57.78 -60.80
N THR A 103 41.94 -58.25 -59.54
CA THR A 103 41.78 -59.68 -59.22
C THR A 103 40.38 -60.22 -59.53
N GLU A 104 39.36 -59.36 -59.56
CA GLU A 104 37.97 -59.71 -59.90
C GLU A 104 37.69 -59.60 -61.41
N GLY A 105 38.73 -59.38 -62.24
CA GLY A 105 38.64 -59.42 -63.70
C GLY A 105 38.43 -58.07 -64.40
N PHE A 106 38.54 -56.94 -63.68
CA PHE A 106 38.51 -55.61 -64.30
C PHE A 106 39.85 -55.23 -64.91
N THR A 107 39.84 -54.45 -65.99
CA THR A 107 41.08 -53.89 -66.52
C THR A 107 41.64 -52.83 -65.58
N GLU A 108 42.96 -52.62 -65.62
CA GLU A 108 43.62 -51.62 -64.78
C GLU A 108 43.03 -50.21 -64.99
N GLU A 109 42.80 -49.82 -66.24
CA GLU A 109 42.21 -48.53 -66.59
C GLU A 109 40.79 -48.35 -66.01
N GLN A 110 39.96 -49.39 -66.07
CA GLN A 110 38.60 -49.38 -65.51
C GLN A 110 38.63 -49.29 -63.99
N SER A 111 39.54 -50.01 -63.35
CA SER A 111 39.72 -50.03 -61.90
C SER A 111 40.16 -48.66 -61.37
N VAL A 112 41.09 -48.01 -62.10
CA VAL A 112 41.56 -46.64 -61.79
C VAL A 112 40.46 -45.60 -62.02
N ALA A 113 39.65 -45.75 -63.08
CA ALA A 113 38.52 -44.84 -63.34
C ALA A 113 37.45 -44.93 -62.23
N MET A 114 37.08 -46.14 -61.80
CA MET A 114 36.12 -46.37 -60.73
C MET A 114 36.59 -45.81 -59.38
N MET A 115 37.89 -45.95 -59.09
CA MET A 115 38.53 -45.36 -57.92
C MET A 115 38.39 -43.84 -57.87
N LYS A 116 38.57 -43.15 -59.00
CA LYS A 116 38.42 -41.68 -59.08
C LYS A 116 36.99 -41.23 -58.78
N VAL A 117 36.00 -41.88 -59.39
CA VAL A 117 34.57 -41.57 -59.14
C VAL A 117 34.21 -41.80 -57.67
N LEU A 118 34.70 -42.89 -57.06
CA LEU A 118 34.46 -43.17 -55.66
C LEU A 118 35.13 -42.13 -54.74
N ASN A 119 36.33 -41.66 -55.09
CA ASN A 119 37.00 -40.60 -54.36
C ASN A 119 36.17 -39.30 -54.37
N ASP A 120 35.63 -38.92 -55.53
CA ASP A 120 34.79 -37.73 -55.67
C ASP A 120 33.51 -37.82 -54.82
N VAL A 121 32.82 -38.97 -54.82
CA VAL A 121 31.62 -39.20 -53.99
C VAL A 121 31.95 -39.21 -52.49
N ILE A 122 33.10 -39.77 -52.10
CA ILE A 122 33.54 -39.77 -50.70
C ILE A 122 33.87 -38.35 -50.25
N GLU A 123 34.58 -37.57 -51.08
CA GLU A 123 34.93 -36.18 -50.78
C GLU A 123 33.67 -35.32 -50.62
N GLU A 124 32.71 -35.44 -51.55
CA GLU A 124 31.41 -34.74 -51.45
C GLU A 124 30.64 -35.13 -50.17
N SER A 125 30.62 -36.42 -49.84
CA SER A 125 29.97 -36.95 -48.63
C SER A 125 30.62 -36.42 -47.34
N ILE A 126 31.96 -36.40 -47.28
CA ILE A 126 32.71 -35.88 -46.14
C ILE A 126 32.48 -34.37 -45.98
N GLN A 127 32.46 -33.61 -47.07
CA GLN A 127 32.18 -32.17 -47.03
C GLN A 127 30.75 -31.89 -46.55
N ASN A 128 29.76 -32.65 -47.03
CA ASN A 128 28.36 -32.51 -46.60
C ASN A 128 28.18 -32.85 -45.10
N LEU A 129 28.83 -33.91 -44.61
CA LEU A 129 28.81 -34.26 -43.18
C LEU A 129 29.51 -33.19 -42.34
N THR A 130 30.70 -32.76 -42.74
CA THR A 130 31.49 -31.78 -41.99
C THR A 130 30.80 -30.42 -41.92
N ARG A 131 29.99 -30.05 -42.92
CA ARG A 131 29.22 -28.79 -42.93
C ARG A 131 28.19 -28.68 -41.80
N THR A 132 27.64 -29.80 -41.33
CA THR A 132 26.64 -29.83 -40.25
C THR A 132 27.24 -30.18 -38.89
N MET A 133 28.49 -30.63 -38.85
CA MET A 133 29.20 -30.98 -37.63
C MET A 133 29.93 -29.77 -37.06
N VAL A 134 30.08 -29.75 -35.73
CA VAL A 134 30.83 -28.72 -35.01
C VAL A 134 32.06 -29.35 -34.38
N LEU A 135 33.18 -28.65 -34.46
CA LEU A 135 34.42 -29.05 -33.79
C LEU A 135 34.20 -29.09 -32.28
N ARG A 136 34.75 -30.11 -31.62
CA ARG A 136 34.57 -30.28 -30.17
C ARG A 136 35.14 -29.12 -29.35
N GLU A 137 36.19 -28.47 -29.86
CA GLU A 137 36.79 -27.29 -29.25
C GLU A 137 35.84 -26.08 -29.30
N ASP A 138 35.19 -25.83 -30.44
CA ASP A 138 34.21 -24.75 -30.60
C ASP A 138 32.97 -25.00 -29.75
N ALA A 139 32.46 -26.24 -29.73
CA ALA A 139 31.34 -26.62 -28.87
C ALA A 139 31.67 -26.44 -27.38
N ALA A 140 32.89 -26.83 -26.95
CA ALA A 140 33.35 -26.65 -25.57
C ALA A 140 33.50 -25.16 -25.21
N LYS A 141 34.04 -24.35 -26.14
CA LYS A 141 34.18 -22.90 -25.97
C LYS A 141 32.83 -22.21 -25.85
N ALA A 142 31.88 -22.52 -26.73
CA ALA A 142 30.51 -21.99 -26.68
C ALA A 142 29.79 -22.38 -25.38
N THR A 143 29.98 -23.62 -24.92
CA THR A 143 29.42 -24.07 -23.63
C THR A 143 30.05 -23.32 -22.46
N TYR A 144 31.36 -23.04 -22.51
CA TYR A 144 32.04 -22.28 -21.47
C TYR A 144 31.54 -20.84 -21.40
N THR A 145 31.43 -20.14 -22.54
CA THR A 145 30.91 -18.77 -22.57
C THR A 145 29.50 -18.71 -22.03
N GLN A 146 28.61 -19.62 -22.46
CA GLN A 146 27.25 -19.71 -21.92
C GLN A 146 27.24 -19.86 -20.40
N LYS A 147 28.10 -20.72 -19.83
CA LYS A 147 28.17 -20.92 -18.38
C LYS A 147 28.63 -19.66 -17.64
N VAL A 148 29.59 -18.93 -18.19
CA VAL A 148 30.05 -17.66 -17.63
C VAL A 148 28.91 -16.63 -17.70
N ASP A 149 28.23 -16.53 -18.84
CA ASP A 149 27.12 -15.59 -19.03
C ASP A 149 25.99 -15.88 -18.04
N PHE A 150 25.62 -17.16 -17.85
CA PHE A 150 24.62 -17.54 -16.84
C PHE A 150 25.06 -17.23 -15.40
N ALA A 151 26.35 -17.37 -15.09
CA ALA A 151 26.86 -17.01 -13.77
C ALA A 151 26.79 -15.49 -13.53
N THR A 152 27.17 -14.69 -14.54
CA THR A 152 27.09 -13.23 -14.50
C THR A 152 25.64 -12.76 -14.38
N LEU A 153 24.75 -13.23 -15.26
CA LEU A 153 23.32 -12.91 -15.23
C LEU A 153 22.68 -13.26 -13.89
N ARG A 154 23.04 -14.40 -13.30
CA ARG A 154 22.55 -14.78 -11.97
C ARG A 154 23.04 -13.81 -10.90
N SER A 155 24.30 -13.41 -10.94
CA SER A 155 24.85 -12.44 -9.99
C SER A 155 24.18 -11.08 -10.12
N GLU A 156 23.97 -10.60 -11.35
CA GLU A 156 23.28 -9.34 -11.62
C GLU A 156 21.82 -9.40 -11.17
N LEU A 157 21.11 -10.49 -11.46
CA LEU A 157 19.73 -10.69 -11.03
C LEU A 157 19.60 -10.66 -9.50
N LEU A 158 20.48 -11.39 -8.79
CA LEU A 158 20.47 -11.40 -7.32
C LEU A 158 20.78 -10.01 -6.75
N SER A 159 21.71 -9.27 -7.36
CA SER A 159 22.03 -7.91 -6.95
C SER A 159 20.88 -6.95 -7.20
N ALA A 160 20.22 -7.04 -8.35
CA ALA A 160 19.07 -6.22 -8.71
C ALA A 160 17.88 -6.50 -7.79
N ASP A 161 17.54 -7.78 -7.59
CA ASP A 161 16.47 -8.23 -6.70
C ASP A 161 16.70 -7.76 -5.25
N SER A 162 17.91 -7.92 -4.73
CA SER A 162 18.24 -7.40 -3.39
C SER A 162 18.13 -5.88 -3.31
N THR A 163 18.53 -5.15 -4.36
CA THR A 163 18.48 -3.68 -4.38
C THR A 163 17.03 -3.20 -4.43
N GLU A 164 16.20 -3.80 -5.28
CA GLU A 164 14.78 -3.48 -5.40
C GLU A 164 14.01 -3.85 -4.12
N SER A 165 14.27 -5.01 -3.54
CA SER A 165 13.67 -5.43 -2.26
C SER A 165 14.03 -4.46 -1.12
N ASN A 166 15.29 -3.99 -1.07
CA ASN A 166 15.70 -3.01 -0.08
C ASN A 166 15.05 -1.63 -0.33
N ALA A 167 14.94 -1.19 -1.59
CA ALA A 167 14.32 0.07 -1.95
C ALA A 167 12.82 0.08 -1.60
N THR A 168 12.10 -0.99 -1.95
CA THR A 168 10.67 -1.16 -1.63
C THR A 168 10.44 -1.23 -0.13
N ARG A 169 11.26 -1.98 0.62
CA ARG A 169 11.19 -2.03 2.07
C ARG A 169 11.43 -0.67 2.72
N SER A 170 12.45 0.07 2.28
CA SER A 170 12.74 1.41 2.76
C SER A 170 11.59 2.39 2.48
N ALA A 171 10.99 2.32 1.29
CA ALA A 171 9.80 3.11 0.95
C ALA A 171 8.60 2.75 1.84
N HIS A 172 8.36 1.46 2.09
CA HIS A 172 7.31 1.00 2.98
C HIS A 172 7.48 1.48 4.42
N GLU A 173 8.70 1.42 4.96
CA GLU A 173 9.01 1.92 6.31
C GLU A 173 8.80 3.44 6.41
N ARG A 174 9.24 4.20 5.38
CA ARG A 174 9.00 5.66 5.30
C ARG A 174 7.52 6.01 5.26
N LEU A 175 6.75 5.37 4.38
CA LEU A 175 5.31 5.60 4.26
C LEU A 175 4.57 5.24 5.56
N THR A 176 4.96 4.14 6.20
CA THR A 176 4.39 3.73 7.50
C THR A 176 4.64 4.79 8.57
N ASN A 177 5.85 5.34 8.63
CA ASN A 177 6.19 6.42 9.56
C ASN A 177 5.39 7.71 9.26
N ASP A 178 5.21 8.05 8.00
CA ASP A 178 4.45 9.25 7.61
C ASP A 178 2.95 9.09 7.91
N ILE A 179 2.38 7.90 7.69
CA ILE A 179 1.01 7.57 8.12
C ILE A 179 0.87 7.72 9.64
N ALA A 180 1.82 7.21 10.42
CA ALA A 180 1.78 7.35 11.88
C ALA A 180 1.85 8.83 12.32
N LYS A 181 2.72 9.63 11.69
CA LYS A 181 2.82 11.07 11.95
C LYS A 181 1.53 11.81 11.60
N LEU A 182 0.94 11.53 10.43
CA LEU A 182 -0.30 12.15 9.99
C LEU A 182 -1.46 11.79 10.92
N ASN A 183 -1.55 10.52 11.35
CA ASN A 183 -2.57 10.07 12.29
C ASN A 183 -2.47 10.80 13.63
N ASN A 184 -1.26 10.95 14.18
CA ASN A 184 -1.05 11.69 15.41
C ASN A 184 -1.42 13.18 15.26
N ARG A 185 -1.00 13.84 14.17
CA ARG A 185 -1.38 15.23 13.90
C ARG A 185 -2.89 15.40 13.78
N LEU A 186 -3.56 14.50 13.08
CA LEU A 186 -5.01 14.54 12.91
C LEU A 186 -5.73 14.33 14.25
N LYS A 187 -5.24 13.42 15.10
CA LYS A 187 -5.77 13.26 16.47
C LYS A 187 -5.58 14.53 17.31
N ASP A 188 -4.42 15.16 17.23
CA ASP A 188 -4.13 16.40 17.96
C ASP A 188 -5.02 17.56 17.47
N GLU A 189 -5.22 17.67 16.16
CA GLU A 189 -6.12 18.67 15.56
C GLU A 189 -7.59 18.42 15.92
N ILE A 190 -8.06 17.18 15.89
CA ILE A 190 -9.41 16.83 16.37
C ILE A 190 -9.55 17.15 17.85
N GLY A 191 -8.57 16.80 18.68
CA GLY A 191 -8.58 17.12 20.11
C GLY A 191 -8.63 18.62 20.36
N ARG A 192 -7.83 19.40 19.62
CA ARG A 192 -7.80 20.87 19.71
C ARG A 192 -9.12 21.49 19.26
N THR A 193 -9.67 21.07 18.12
CA THR A 193 -10.96 21.59 17.63
C THR A 193 -12.10 21.21 18.56
N GLN A 194 -12.13 19.98 19.08
CA GLN A 194 -13.11 19.56 20.07
C GLN A 194 -13.02 20.39 21.36
N ALA A 195 -11.82 20.65 21.87
CA ALA A 195 -11.62 21.50 23.03
C ALA A 195 -12.08 22.94 22.77
N SER A 196 -11.77 23.48 21.59
CA SER A 196 -12.21 24.82 21.16
C SER A 196 -13.74 24.93 21.10
N VAL A 197 -14.42 23.94 20.50
CA VAL A 197 -15.89 23.92 20.42
C VAL A 197 -16.52 23.79 21.80
N ARG A 198 -15.94 22.95 22.68
CA ARG A 198 -16.42 22.85 24.08
C ARG A 198 -16.29 24.17 24.82
N LEU A 199 -15.17 24.88 24.65
CA LEU A 199 -14.97 26.19 25.26
C LEU A 199 -15.98 27.20 24.71
N ASP A 200 -16.15 27.26 23.40
CA ASP A 200 -17.09 28.17 22.72
C ASP A 200 -18.53 27.97 23.24
N LEU A 201 -18.99 26.72 23.31
CA LEU A 201 -20.31 26.39 23.87
C LEU A 201 -20.43 26.77 25.35
N ASN A 202 -19.35 26.64 26.13
CA ASN A 202 -19.38 27.02 27.54
C ASN A 202 -19.43 28.54 27.71
N LEU A 203 -18.68 29.29 26.91
CA LEU A 203 -18.72 30.75 26.89
C LEU A 203 -20.11 31.23 26.43
N GLU A 204 -20.66 30.63 25.39
CA GLU A 204 -22.00 30.97 24.89
C GLU A 204 -23.10 30.67 25.90
N LYS A 205 -23.00 29.54 26.63
CA LYS A 205 -23.90 29.26 27.77
C LYS A 205 -23.76 30.30 28.88
N GLY A 206 -22.54 30.74 29.16
CA GLY A 206 -22.28 31.82 30.10
C GLY A 206 -22.96 33.12 29.66
N ARG A 207 -22.76 33.50 28.41
CA ARG A 207 -23.35 34.70 27.80
C ARG A 207 -24.88 34.66 27.81
N ILE A 208 -25.50 33.55 27.39
CA ILE A 208 -26.97 33.38 27.46
C ILE A 208 -27.48 33.55 28.89
N ARG A 209 -26.75 33.02 29.89
CA ARG A 209 -27.12 33.18 31.29
C ARG A 209 -27.01 34.62 31.77
N GLU A 210 -25.94 35.32 31.41
CA GLU A 210 -25.75 36.74 31.74
C GLU A 210 -26.83 37.61 31.08
N GLU A 211 -27.15 37.36 29.80
CA GLU A 211 -28.23 38.03 29.09
C GLU A 211 -29.60 37.75 29.72
N ALA A 212 -29.87 36.51 30.12
CA ALA A 212 -31.11 36.14 30.81
C ALA A 212 -31.25 36.88 32.15
N VAL A 213 -30.18 36.95 32.97
CA VAL A 213 -30.18 37.70 34.24
C VAL A 213 -30.36 39.19 34.00
N SER A 214 -29.72 39.75 32.96
CA SER A 214 -29.90 41.16 32.57
C SER A 214 -31.34 41.46 32.17
N GLN A 215 -31.98 40.57 31.41
CA GLN A 215 -33.40 40.68 31.07
C GLN A 215 -34.30 40.57 32.30
N GLU A 216 -34.02 39.64 33.22
CA GLU A 216 -34.76 39.50 34.47
C GLU A 216 -34.69 40.78 35.33
N LEU A 217 -33.51 41.41 35.40
CA LEU A 217 -33.33 42.67 36.11
C LEU A 217 -34.15 43.80 35.47
N ARG A 218 -34.11 43.93 34.14
CA ARG A 218 -34.93 44.92 33.42
C ARG A 218 -36.42 44.70 33.66
N ILE A 219 -36.87 43.44 33.67
CA ILE A 219 -38.27 43.11 33.98
C ILE A 219 -38.62 43.57 35.40
N LYS A 220 -37.79 43.25 36.39
CA LYS A 220 -38.00 43.69 37.78
C LYS A 220 -38.02 45.21 37.93
N GLU A 221 -37.11 45.92 37.26
CA GLU A 221 -37.13 47.38 37.23
C GLU A 221 -38.44 47.91 36.65
N THR A 222 -38.91 47.36 35.52
CA THR A 222 -40.21 47.76 34.96
C THR A 222 -41.38 47.40 35.84
N GLU A 223 -41.36 46.25 36.52
CA GLU A 223 -42.38 45.84 37.48
C GLU A 223 -42.45 46.82 38.65
N THR A 224 -41.31 47.22 39.21
CA THR A 224 -41.28 48.24 40.28
C THR A 224 -41.77 49.61 39.82
N LYS A 225 -41.48 50.02 38.58
CA LYS A 225 -42.01 51.27 38.01
C LYS A 225 -43.53 51.22 37.84
N ILE A 226 -44.06 50.10 37.36
CA ILE A 226 -45.51 49.89 37.24
C ILE A 226 -46.17 49.96 38.62
N GLU A 227 -45.59 49.31 39.64
CA GLU A 227 -46.13 49.36 41.01
C GLU A 227 -46.11 50.79 41.58
N GLN A 228 -45.03 51.56 41.32
CA GLN A 228 -44.95 52.97 41.71
C GLN A 228 -46.01 53.82 41.01
N GLU A 229 -46.19 53.66 39.69
CA GLU A 229 -47.21 54.37 38.92
C GLU A 229 -48.63 53.98 39.38
N ALA A 230 -48.87 52.70 39.66
CA ALA A 230 -50.14 52.22 40.20
C ALA A 230 -50.43 52.80 41.59
N GLY A 231 -49.42 52.87 42.47
CA GLY A 231 -49.50 53.53 43.77
C GLY A 231 -49.80 55.03 43.64
N ALA A 232 -49.14 55.72 42.71
CA ALA A 232 -49.39 57.14 42.44
C ALA A 232 -50.82 57.38 41.91
N LEU A 233 -51.30 56.55 40.98
CA LEU A 233 -52.69 56.61 40.50
C LEU A 233 -53.70 56.35 41.62
N ARG A 234 -53.40 55.43 42.54
CA ARG A 234 -54.25 55.16 43.70
C ARG A 234 -54.32 56.35 44.65
N GLN A 235 -53.19 57.01 44.91
CA GLN A 235 -53.15 58.24 45.73
C GLN A 235 -53.92 59.38 45.07
N GLN A 236 -53.77 59.57 43.75
CA GLN A 236 -54.55 60.55 43.00
C GLN A 236 -56.05 60.25 43.09
N LEU A 237 -56.45 58.97 43.01
CA LEU A 237 -57.83 58.56 43.18
C LEU A 237 -58.37 58.88 44.59
N GLU A 238 -57.59 58.61 45.64
CA GLU A 238 -57.97 58.96 47.02
C GLU A 238 -58.09 60.47 47.20
N MET A 239 -57.16 61.25 46.65
CA MET A 239 -57.23 62.72 46.64
C MET A 239 -58.51 63.22 45.95
N VAL A 240 -58.85 62.69 44.77
CA VAL A 240 -60.08 63.04 44.03
C VAL A 240 -61.34 62.67 44.83
N LYS A 241 -61.32 61.54 45.55
CA LYS A 241 -62.42 61.17 46.47
C LYS A 241 -62.57 62.18 47.62
N PHE A 242 -61.47 62.59 48.26
CA PHE A 242 -61.54 63.61 49.32
C PHE A 242 -62.01 64.97 48.78
N GLN A 243 -61.54 65.37 47.60
CA GLN A 243 -61.97 66.62 46.96
C GLN A 243 -63.47 66.60 46.64
N THR A 244 -63.99 65.51 46.07
CA THR A 244 -65.43 65.36 45.78
C THR A 244 -66.27 65.36 47.06
N LEU A 245 -65.82 64.69 48.13
CA LEU A 245 -66.46 64.76 49.44
C LEU A 245 -66.45 66.20 50.01
N GLN A 246 -65.36 66.95 49.87
CA GLN A 246 -65.28 68.34 50.33
C GLN A 246 -66.26 69.24 49.57
N TRP A 247 -66.34 69.13 48.24
CA TRP A 247 -67.34 69.84 47.43
C TRP A 247 -68.76 69.47 47.83
N LEU A 248 -69.03 68.19 48.07
CA LEU A 248 -70.34 67.71 48.53
C LEU A 248 -70.73 68.38 49.86
N ILE A 249 -69.82 68.41 50.84
CA ILE A 249 -70.05 69.09 52.12
C ILE A 249 -70.29 70.58 51.91
N GLY A 250 -69.52 71.24 51.02
CA GLY A 250 -69.71 72.65 50.68
C GLY A 250 -71.09 72.95 50.08
N VAL A 251 -71.55 72.12 49.13
CA VAL A 251 -72.86 72.27 48.50
C VAL A 251 -73.99 72.00 49.49
N CYS A 252 -73.90 70.93 50.30
CA CYS A 252 -74.89 70.63 51.32
C CYS A 252 -74.98 71.75 52.37
N THR A 253 -73.85 72.29 52.82
CA THR A 253 -73.81 73.40 53.79
C THR A 253 -74.35 74.70 53.17
N GLY A 254 -74.02 74.99 51.91
CA GLY A 254 -74.56 76.12 51.17
C GLY A 254 -76.08 76.03 51.00
N PHE A 255 -76.59 74.86 50.64
CA PHE A 255 -78.04 74.61 50.53
C PHE A 255 -78.73 74.75 51.89
N ALA A 256 -78.16 74.20 52.96
CA ALA A 256 -78.67 74.37 54.32
C ALA A 256 -78.69 75.85 54.74
N ALA A 257 -77.64 76.62 54.42
CA ALA A 257 -77.58 78.06 54.70
C ALA A 257 -78.63 78.85 53.90
N LEU A 258 -78.87 78.51 52.63
CA LEU A 258 -79.93 79.12 51.82
C LEU A 258 -81.33 78.77 52.35
N MET A 259 -81.56 77.51 52.76
CA MET A 259 -82.81 77.09 53.38
C MET A 259 -83.08 77.84 54.69
N LEU A 260 -82.07 77.97 55.55
CA LEU A 260 -82.17 78.77 56.78
C LEU A 260 -82.37 80.27 56.47
N GLY A 261 -81.69 80.79 55.44
CA GLY A 261 -81.86 82.17 54.98
C GLY A 261 -83.27 82.44 54.45
N ALA A 262 -83.83 81.54 53.65
CA ALA A 262 -85.19 81.61 53.14
C ALA A 262 -86.22 81.49 54.27
N TRP A 263 -86.02 80.55 55.21
CA TRP A 263 -86.85 80.43 56.41
C TRP A 263 -86.87 81.73 57.22
N ARG A 264 -85.72 82.39 57.36
CA ARG A 264 -85.61 83.68 58.03
C ARG A 264 -86.30 84.84 57.30
N LEU A 265 -86.41 84.78 55.98
CA LEU A 265 -87.02 85.83 55.15
C LEU A 265 -88.55 85.64 55.01
N LEU A 266 -89.04 84.42 55.24
CA LEU A 266 -90.46 84.04 55.19
C LEU A 266 -91.17 84.15 56.55
N MET A 267 -90.43 84.31 57.65
CA MET A 267 -90.97 84.60 59.00
C MET A 267 -90.94 86.08 59.33
#